data_AF-A0A9Q9P6Z4-F1
#
_entry.id   AF-A0A9Q9P6Z4-F1
#
_cell.length_a   1.000
_cell.length_b   1.000
_cell.length_c   1.000
_cell.angle_alpha   90.00
_cell.angle_beta   90.00
_cell.angle_gamma   90.00
#
_symmetry.space_group_name_H-M   'P 1'
#
loop_
_entity.id
_entity.type
_entity.pdbx_description
1 polymer ?
#
loop_
_entity_poly.entity_id
_entity_poly.type
_entity_poly.pdbx_seq_one_letter_code
_entity_poly.pdbx_strand_id
1 'polypeptide(L)'
;MKRLSPGQRWVIGLGAFALVCLVVGVIGLVVGVTNRYECLSGSEFWPQSSCLRHESGIFWGSTLGVIGLLHLGLTGLAGALVWTSTPAIAPRPVKRPTPRAGETHRVFSYGTLQQPLVQESLFGDHVPTTPDALPGWRLDWVTITDPDVIRTSGSDLHPILRRGSAGDVVEGVALTLGYEWQLRAVDGYEVADYQRIRVTLASGWTAWVYVAADEA
;
A
#
# COMPACT_ATOMS: atom_id res chain seq x y z
N MET A 1 -13.93 -12.77 -2.95
CA MET A 1 -12.92 -12.60 -4.02
C MET A 1 -11.66 -12.02 -3.39
N LYS A 2 -10.51 -12.71 -3.42
CA LYS A 2 -9.27 -12.20 -2.82
C LYS A 2 -8.77 -10.99 -3.64
N ARG A 3 -8.61 -9.83 -3.01
CA ARG A 3 -8.06 -8.64 -3.67
C ARG A 3 -6.55 -8.87 -3.88
N LEU A 4 -6.08 -8.68 -5.10
CA LEU A 4 -4.65 -8.78 -5.44
C LEU A 4 -3.88 -7.61 -4.81
N SER A 5 -2.71 -7.88 -4.24
CA SER A 5 -1.79 -6.85 -3.76
C SER A 5 -1.35 -5.94 -4.91
N PRO A 6 -0.93 -4.68 -4.63
CA PRO A 6 -0.38 -3.79 -5.65
C PRO A 6 0.75 -4.45 -6.46
N GLY A 7 1.66 -5.17 -5.81
CA GLY A 7 2.75 -5.89 -6.48
C GLY A 7 2.27 -6.99 -7.44
N GLN A 8 1.26 -7.77 -7.04
CA GLN A 8 0.68 -8.80 -7.91
C GLN A 8 0.01 -8.19 -9.16
N ARG A 9 -0.63 -7.02 -9.04
CA ARG A 9 -1.24 -6.34 -10.20
C ARG A 9 -0.19 -5.86 -11.20
N TRP A 10 0.93 -5.31 -10.72
CA TRP A 10 2.05 -4.89 -11.56
C TRP A 10 2.69 -6.06 -12.30
N VAL A 11 2.95 -7.18 -11.61
CA VAL A 11 3.50 -8.39 -12.23
C VAL A 11 2.60 -8.91 -13.36
N ILE A 12 1.28 -8.96 -13.14
CA ILE A 12 0.32 -9.39 -14.15
C ILE A 12 0.32 -8.43 -15.35
N GLY A 13 0.31 -7.12 -15.12
CA GLY A 13 0.36 -6.12 -16.18
C GLY A 13 1.64 -6.22 -17.04
N LEU A 14 2.79 -6.40 -16.39
CA LEU A 14 4.09 -6.50 -17.06
C LEU A 14 4.23 -7.82 -17.83
N GLY A 15 3.69 -8.93 -17.31
CA GLY A 15 3.61 -10.21 -18.02
C GLY A 15 2.71 -10.16 -19.26
N ALA A 16 1.57 -9.48 -19.18
CA ALA A 16 0.68 -9.28 -20.33
C ALA A 16 1.35 -8.45 -21.44
N PHE A 17 2.06 -7.38 -21.07
CA PHE A 17 2.85 -6.58 -22.00
C PHE A 17 3.94 -7.40 -22.70
N ALA A 18 4.69 -8.21 -21.94
CA ALA A 18 5.72 -9.09 -22.49
C ALA A 18 5.16 -10.09 -23.52
N LEU A 19 3.98 -10.68 -23.25
CA LEU A 19 3.29 -11.57 -24.18
C LEU A 19 2.90 -10.85 -25.47
N VAL A 20 2.40 -9.63 -25.39
CA VAL A 20 2.06 -8.81 -26.58
C VAL A 20 3.31 -8.54 -27.42
N CYS A 21 4.42 -8.12 -26.81
CA CYS A 21 5.69 -7.90 -27.52
C CYS A 21 6.19 -9.16 -28.21
N LEU A 22 6.09 -10.32 -27.54
CA LEU A 22 6.50 -11.60 -28.10
C LEU A 22 5.65 -12.00 -29.31
N VAL A 23 4.32 -11.87 -29.23
CA VAL A 23 3.41 -12.17 -30.34
C VAL A 23 3.66 -11.25 -31.53
N VAL A 24 3.79 -9.95 -31.31
CA VAL A 24 4.09 -8.97 -32.38
C VAL A 24 5.45 -9.25 -33.01
N GLY A 25 6.46 -9.58 -32.19
CA GLY A 25 7.80 -9.96 -32.68
C GLY A 25 7.80 -11.20 -33.56
N VAL A 26 7.08 -12.26 -33.15
CA VAL A 26 6.92 -13.49 -33.95
C VAL A 26 6.21 -13.20 -35.27
N ILE A 27 5.13 -12.43 -35.25
CA ILE A 27 4.41 -12.05 -36.48
C ILE A 27 5.33 -11.27 -37.43
N GLY A 28 6.05 -10.27 -36.91
CA GLY A 28 6.99 -9.48 -37.71
C GLY A 28 8.12 -10.32 -38.33
N LEU A 29 8.65 -11.28 -37.56
CA LEU A 29 9.67 -12.21 -38.03
C LEU A 29 9.13 -13.14 -39.13
N VAL A 30 7.94 -13.73 -38.93
CA VAL A 30 7.32 -14.62 -39.92
C VAL A 30 7.05 -13.87 -41.22
N VAL A 31 6.46 -12.67 -41.16
CA VAL A 31 6.21 -11.84 -42.34
C VAL A 31 7.52 -11.47 -43.04
N GLY A 32 8.54 -11.07 -42.28
CA GLY A 32 9.85 -10.72 -42.83
C GLY A 32 10.55 -11.91 -43.52
N VAL A 33 10.45 -13.10 -42.93
CA VAL A 33 11.03 -14.33 -43.48
C VAL A 33 10.28 -14.78 -44.74
N THR A 34 8.95 -14.77 -44.74
CA THR A 34 8.13 -15.12 -45.92
C THR A 34 8.43 -14.20 -47.10
N ASN A 35 8.50 -12.88 -46.86
CA ASN A 35 8.86 -11.91 -47.91
C ASN A 35 10.26 -12.15 -48.49
N ARG A 36 11.22 -12.61 -47.66
CA ARG A 36 12.58 -12.96 -48.09
C ARG A 36 12.61 -14.24 -48.92
N TYR A 37 11.82 -15.26 -48.56
CA TYR A 37 11.73 -16.50 -49.32
C TYR A 37 11.06 -16.30 -50.69
N GLU A 38 10.00 -15.50 -50.77
CA GLU A 38 9.37 -15.15 -52.04
C GLU A 38 10.36 -14.45 -52.99
N CYS A 39 11.21 -13.56 -52.48
CA CYS A 39 12.28 -12.92 -53.24
C CYS A 39 13.32 -13.91 -53.80
N LEU A 40 13.62 -15.00 -53.08
CA LEU A 40 14.58 -16.02 -53.51
C LEU A 40 13.98 -17.03 -54.51
N SER A 41 12.66 -17.17 -54.53
CA SER A 41 11.94 -18.09 -55.43
C SER A 41 11.55 -17.50 -56.79
N GLY A 42 11.71 -16.19 -56.99
CA GLY A 42 11.33 -15.49 -58.22
C GLY A 42 12.28 -15.77 -59.38
N SER A 43 11.77 -16.41 -60.45
CA SER A 43 12.47 -16.58 -61.72
C SER A 43 12.73 -15.24 -62.42
N GLU A 44 13.95 -15.07 -62.88
CA GLU A 44 14.53 -14.03 -63.75
C GLU A 44 13.53 -13.19 -64.57
N PHE A 45 13.25 -11.93 -64.17
CA PHE A 45 12.83 -10.88 -65.13
C PHE A 45 12.95 -9.41 -64.68
N TRP A 46 13.14 -9.09 -63.39
CA TRP A 46 13.22 -7.69 -62.92
C TRP A 46 14.49 -7.40 -62.10
N PRO A 47 15.01 -6.15 -62.11
CA PRO A 47 16.32 -5.84 -61.55
C PRO A 47 16.34 -6.05 -60.03
N GLN A 48 17.34 -6.81 -59.55
CA GLN A 48 17.57 -7.23 -58.15
C GLN A 48 17.70 -6.07 -57.13
N SER A 49 17.70 -4.81 -57.57
CA SER A 49 17.88 -3.62 -56.73
C SER A 49 16.75 -3.32 -55.75
N SER A 50 15.56 -3.93 -55.92
CA SER A 50 14.42 -3.78 -55.01
C SER A 50 14.47 -4.71 -53.79
N CYS A 51 15.31 -5.76 -53.79
CA CYS A 51 15.42 -6.71 -52.67
C CYS A 51 16.22 -6.20 -51.46
N LEU A 52 17.05 -5.16 -51.64
CA LEU A 52 17.96 -4.67 -50.60
C LEU A 52 17.30 -3.76 -49.54
N ARG A 53 15.98 -3.54 -49.55
CA ARG A 53 15.39 -2.45 -48.74
C ARG A 53 14.52 -2.84 -47.54
N HIS A 54 13.98 -4.05 -47.40
CA HIS A 54 13.02 -4.33 -46.30
C HIS A 54 13.31 -5.59 -45.46
N GLU A 55 14.54 -5.74 -44.98
CA GLU A 55 14.84 -6.67 -43.85
C GLU A 55 14.35 -6.13 -42.49
N SER A 56 13.70 -4.96 -42.47
CA SER A 56 13.15 -4.33 -41.27
C SER A 56 12.20 -5.25 -40.50
N GLY A 57 11.41 -6.08 -41.18
CA GLY A 57 10.53 -7.05 -40.53
C GLY A 57 11.28 -8.14 -39.75
N ILE A 58 12.39 -8.64 -40.30
CA ILE A 58 13.26 -9.61 -39.64
C ILE A 58 13.98 -8.94 -38.47
N PHE A 59 14.60 -7.79 -38.70
CA PHE A 59 15.36 -7.07 -37.67
C PHE A 59 14.48 -6.65 -36.49
N TRP A 60 13.36 -5.96 -36.74
CA TRP A 60 12.46 -5.52 -35.68
C TRP A 60 11.65 -6.67 -35.09
N GLY A 61 11.27 -7.67 -35.89
CA GLY A 61 10.60 -8.88 -35.42
C GLY A 61 11.47 -9.69 -34.45
N SER A 62 12.74 -9.94 -34.81
CA SER A 62 13.71 -10.59 -33.92
C SER A 62 13.99 -9.76 -32.67
N THR A 63 14.17 -8.45 -32.82
CA THR A 63 14.43 -7.53 -31.68
C THR A 63 13.27 -7.54 -30.69
N LEU A 64 12.03 -7.39 -31.17
CA LEU A 64 10.83 -7.44 -30.32
C LEU A 64 10.62 -8.83 -29.71
N GLY A 65 10.93 -9.90 -30.45
CA GLY A 65 10.88 -11.28 -29.95
C GLY A 65 11.85 -11.52 -28.80
N VAL A 66 13.10 -11.07 -28.91
CA VAL A 66 14.12 -11.18 -27.85
C VAL A 66 13.74 -10.34 -26.64
N ILE A 67 13.28 -9.11 -26.84
CA ILE A 67 12.80 -8.23 -25.75
C ILE A 67 11.61 -8.88 -25.03
N GLY A 68 10.66 -9.46 -25.78
CA GLY A 68 9.51 -10.19 -25.24
C GLY A 68 9.93 -11.40 -24.40
N LEU A 69 10.85 -12.24 -24.89
CA LEU A 69 11.37 -13.40 -24.15
C LEU A 69 12.11 -12.99 -22.87
N LEU A 70 12.97 -11.97 -22.95
CA LEU A 70 13.71 -11.45 -21.79
C LEU A 70 12.76 -10.89 -20.73
N HIS A 71 11.75 -10.11 -21.15
CA HIS A 71 10.73 -9.61 -20.22
C HIS A 71 9.88 -10.73 -19.65
N LEU A 72 9.51 -11.75 -20.43
CA LEU A 72 8.74 -12.89 -19.93
C LEU A 72 9.54 -13.68 -18.87
N GLY A 73 10.84 -13.89 -19.09
CA GLY A 73 11.74 -14.49 -18.11
C GLY A 73 11.90 -13.66 -16.84
N LEU A 74 12.14 -12.35 -16.98
CA LEU A 74 12.29 -11.43 -15.85
C LEU A 74 11.00 -11.30 -15.04
N THR A 75 9.85 -11.18 -15.70
CA THR A 75 8.52 -11.09 -15.06
C THR A 75 8.11 -12.40 -14.42
N GLY A 76 8.45 -13.55 -15.01
CA GLY A 76 8.27 -14.87 -14.40
C GLY A 76 9.09 -15.02 -13.13
N LEU A 77 10.37 -14.63 -13.15
CA LEU A 77 11.26 -14.66 -11.98
C LEU A 77 10.77 -13.68 -10.89
N ALA A 78 10.43 -12.45 -11.26
CA ALA A 78 9.88 -11.45 -10.34
C ALA A 78 8.53 -11.88 -9.76
N GLY A 79 7.68 -12.51 -10.57
CA GLY A 79 6.40 -13.07 -10.13
C GLY A 79 6.58 -14.22 -9.15
N ALA A 80 7.50 -15.14 -9.42
CA ALA A 80 7.87 -16.20 -8.50
C ALA A 80 8.43 -15.64 -7.19
N LEU A 81 9.31 -14.63 -7.27
CA LEU A 81 9.85 -13.96 -6.09
C LEU A 81 8.75 -13.27 -5.29
N VAL A 82 7.88 -12.46 -5.91
CA VAL A 82 6.77 -11.80 -5.22
C VAL A 82 5.85 -12.83 -4.55
N TRP A 83 5.48 -13.90 -5.26
CA TRP A 83 4.57 -14.93 -4.75
C TRP A 83 5.18 -15.76 -3.60
N THR A 84 6.49 -16.02 -3.66
CA THR A 84 7.23 -16.73 -2.59
C THR A 84 7.64 -15.82 -1.43
N SER A 85 7.77 -14.52 -1.67
CA SER A 85 8.12 -13.49 -0.66
C SER A 85 6.90 -12.94 0.07
N THR A 86 5.69 -13.01 -0.51
CA THR A 86 4.46 -12.54 0.14
C THR A 86 4.25 -13.06 1.57
N PRO A 87 4.53 -14.33 1.94
CA PRO A 87 4.38 -14.77 3.32
C PRO A 87 5.43 -14.20 4.29
N ALA A 88 6.55 -13.61 3.80
CA ALA A 88 7.63 -13.09 4.64
C ALA A 88 7.54 -11.59 4.93
N ILE A 89 6.84 -10.82 4.07
CA ILE A 89 6.67 -9.36 4.22
C ILE A 89 5.35 -9.00 4.94
N ALA A 90 4.39 -9.93 4.99
CA ALA A 90 3.21 -9.73 5.83
C ALA A 90 3.64 -9.70 7.30
N PRO A 91 3.27 -8.66 8.09
CA PRO A 91 3.50 -8.69 9.52
C PRO A 91 2.93 -9.99 10.07
N ARG A 92 3.66 -10.65 10.99
CA ARG A 92 3.23 -11.92 11.60
C ARG A 92 1.76 -11.75 12.01
N PRO A 93 0.86 -12.66 11.59
CA PRO A 93 -0.54 -12.55 11.95
C PRO A 93 -0.62 -12.45 13.47
N VAL A 94 -1.10 -11.29 13.94
CA VAL A 94 -1.28 -11.05 15.37
C VAL A 94 -2.18 -12.17 15.87
N LYS A 95 -1.68 -12.94 16.84
CA LYS A 95 -2.43 -14.05 17.43
C LYS A 95 -3.61 -13.46 18.17
N ARG A 96 -4.76 -13.34 17.51
CA ARG A 96 -5.99 -12.75 18.04
C ARG A 96 -6.48 -13.63 19.21
N PRO A 97 -6.40 -13.15 20.47
CA PRO A 97 -7.09 -13.79 21.59
C PRO A 97 -8.58 -13.74 21.29
N THR A 98 -9.35 -14.73 21.75
CA THR A 98 -10.82 -14.71 21.66
C THR A 98 -11.35 -13.47 22.40
N PRO A 99 -12.29 -12.70 21.84
CA PRO A 99 -12.84 -11.56 22.56
C PRO A 99 -13.60 -12.13 23.77
N ARG A 100 -13.28 -11.67 24.98
CA ARG A 100 -14.15 -11.93 26.12
C ARG A 100 -15.41 -11.11 25.91
N ALA A 101 -16.55 -11.78 25.81
CA ALA A 101 -17.84 -11.10 25.74
C ALA A 101 -17.97 -10.17 26.95
N GLY A 102 -17.98 -8.86 26.71
CA GLY A 102 -18.22 -7.82 27.73
C GLY A 102 -17.22 -6.67 27.79
N GLU A 103 -16.01 -6.79 27.22
CA GLU A 103 -14.98 -5.73 27.36
C GLU A 103 -14.70 -5.05 26.02
N THR A 104 -15.64 -4.22 25.58
CA THR A 104 -15.45 -3.33 24.43
C THR A 104 -14.88 -2.01 24.93
N HIS A 105 -13.69 -1.66 24.47
CA HIS A 105 -13.07 -0.36 24.75
C HIS A 105 -13.37 0.61 23.61
N ARG A 106 -13.59 1.89 23.94
CA ARG A 106 -13.62 2.97 22.96
C ARG A 106 -12.36 3.80 23.11
N VAL A 107 -11.73 4.13 21.99
CA VAL A 107 -10.59 5.07 21.95
C VAL A 107 -10.96 6.21 21.02
N PHE A 108 -10.89 7.44 21.52
CA PHE A 108 -11.04 8.64 20.71
C PHE A 108 -9.70 8.98 20.06
N SER A 109 -9.71 9.19 18.75
CA SER A 109 -8.55 9.62 17.98
C SER A 109 -8.87 10.88 17.20
N TYR A 110 -7.92 11.82 17.25
CA TYR A 110 -7.89 13.10 16.55
C TYR A 110 -6.70 13.19 15.58
N GLY A 111 -5.97 12.09 15.38
CA GLY A 111 -4.69 12.05 14.66
C GLY A 111 -4.57 10.90 13.67
N THR A 112 -3.34 10.39 13.49
CA THR A 112 -2.99 9.38 12.48
C THR A 112 -3.66 8.02 12.66
N LEU A 113 -4.10 7.67 13.88
CA LEU A 113 -4.81 6.41 14.15
C LEU A 113 -6.17 6.30 13.40
N GLN A 114 -6.67 7.40 12.85
CA GLN A 114 -7.81 7.42 11.92
C GLN A 114 -7.49 6.80 10.55
N GLN A 115 -6.21 6.72 10.19
CA GLN A 115 -5.78 6.32 8.85
C GLN A 115 -5.86 4.79 8.68
N PRO A 116 -6.47 4.30 7.57
CA PRO A 116 -6.56 2.87 7.22
C PRO A 116 -5.25 2.08 7.41
N LEU A 117 -4.15 2.59 6.87
CA LEU A 117 -2.85 1.90 6.89
C LEU A 117 -2.28 1.78 8.30
N VAL A 118 -2.53 2.76 9.17
CA VAL A 118 -2.11 2.71 10.59
C VAL A 118 -2.91 1.63 11.32
N GLN A 119 -4.22 1.56 11.11
CA GLN A 119 -5.07 0.52 11.70
C GLN A 119 -4.69 -0.88 11.21
N GLU A 120 -4.44 -1.05 9.90
CA GLU A 120 -3.96 -2.31 9.34
C GLU A 120 -2.61 -2.72 9.95
N SER A 121 -1.69 -1.77 10.15
CA SER A 121 -0.38 -2.04 10.77
C SER A 121 -0.52 -2.45 12.24
N LEU A 122 -1.43 -1.82 13.00
CA LEU A 122 -1.58 -2.06 14.44
C LEU A 122 -2.46 -3.27 14.76
N PHE A 123 -3.57 -3.44 14.03
CA PHE A 123 -4.59 -4.44 14.32
C PHE A 123 -4.67 -5.57 13.29
N GLY A 124 -4.00 -5.43 12.15
CA GLY A 124 -4.11 -6.36 11.02
C GLY A 124 -5.44 -6.28 10.26
N ASP A 125 -6.32 -5.34 10.61
CA ASP A 125 -7.58 -5.00 9.92
C ASP A 125 -8.10 -3.64 10.45
N HIS A 126 -9.17 -3.13 9.85
CA HIS A 126 -9.86 -1.95 10.33
C HIS A 126 -10.76 -2.28 11.51
N VAL A 127 -10.91 -1.32 12.42
CA VAL A 127 -11.85 -1.41 13.54
C VAL A 127 -13.06 -0.50 13.30
N PRO A 128 -14.25 -0.84 13.83
CA PRO A 128 -15.42 0.03 13.72
C PRO A 128 -15.10 1.42 14.25
N THR A 129 -15.28 2.42 13.39
CA THR A 129 -14.89 3.81 13.64
C THR A 129 -16.08 4.70 13.36
N THR A 130 -16.48 5.52 14.35
CA THR A 130 -17.62 6.42 14.25
C THR A 130 -17.16 7.86 14.50
N PRO A 131 -17.53 8.84 13.64
CA PRO A 131 -17.26 10.25 13.93
C PRO A 131 -17.84 10.67 15.29
N ASP A 132 -17.06 11.40 16.07
CA ASP A 132 -17.46 11.94 17.38
C ASP A 132 -16.61 13.17 17.70
N ALA A 133 -16.94 13.86 18.78
CA ALA A 133 -16.23 15.06 19.19
C ALA A 133 -15.91 15.04 20.70
N LEU A 134 -14.85 15.75 21.07
CA LEU A 134 -14.36 15.84 22.44
C LEU A 134 -14.50 17.29 22.94
N PRO A 135 -15.57 17.61 23.70
CA PRO A 135 -15.81 18.96 24.23
C PRO A 135 -14.94 19.27 25.46
N GLY A 136 -14.59 20.55 25.65
CA GLY A 136 -13.74 21.03 26.74
C GLY A 136 -12.25 20.81 26.50
N TRP A 137 -11.86 20.53 25.26
CA TRP A 137 -10.49 20.27 24.84
C TRP A 137 -10.16 21.06 23.59
N ARG A 138 -8.86 21.33 23.40
CA ARG A 138 -8.33 21.96 22.20
C ARG A 138 -7.07 21.25 21.74
N LEU A 139 -6.81 21.32 20.44
CA LEU A 139 -5.53 20.90 19.88
C LEU A 139 -4.53 22.04 20.00
N ASP A 140 -3.35 21.70 20.48
CA ASP A 140 -2.17 22.52 20.46
C ASP A 140 -1.07 21.79 19.68
N TRP A 141 0.07 22.44 19.47
CA TRP A 141 1.21 21.84 18.79
C TRP A 141 2.41 21.79 19.74
N VAL A 142 2.98 20.60 19.88
CA VAL A 142 4.25 20.43 20.59
C VAL A 142 5.36 20.20 19.58
N THR A 143 6.51 20.84 19.81
CA THR A 143 7.74 20.54 19.09
C THR A 143 8.40 19.34 19.76
N ILE A 144 8.38 18.20 19.10
CA ILE A 144 9.15 17.02 19.47
C ILE A 144 10.61 17.27 19.15
N THR A 145 11.48 17.04 20.13
CA THR A 145 12.93 17.21 20.00
C THR A 145 13.68 15.88 19.86
N ASP A 146 12.97 14.76 20.02
CA ASP A 146 13.54 13.42 19.85
C ASP A 146 13.82 13.14 18.35
N PRO A 147 15.09 12.92 17.97
CA PRO A 147 15.48 12.71 16.58
C PRO A 147 14.91 11.42 15.96
N ASP A 148 14.64 10.37 16.75
CA ASP A 148 14.07 9.13 16.23
C ASP A 148 12.58 9.28 15.93
N VAL A 149 11.85 10.06 16.74
CA VAL A 149 10.44 10.38 16.49
C VAL A 149 10.31 11.28 15.26
N ILE A 150 11.13 12.34 15.15
CA ILE A 150 11.14 13.23 13.97
C ILE A 150 11.44 12.44 12.69
N ARG A 151 12.42 11.52 12.74
CA ARG A 151 12.77 10.67 11.59
C ARG A 151 11.61 9.75 11.18
N THR A 152 10.77 9.35 12.13
CA THR A 152 9.66 8.40 11.91
C THR A 152 8.38 9.12 11.46
N SER A 153 8.06 10.27 12.04
CA SER A 153 6.86 11.06 11.72
C SER A 153 7.07 12.03 10.55
N GLY A 154 8.32 12.40 10.25
CA GLY A 154 8.68 13.38 9.22
C GLY A 154 8.34 14.83 9.60
N SER A 155 7.97 15.08 10.87
CA SER A 155 7.59 16.40 11.40
C SER A 155 8.17 16.54 12.80
N ASP A 156 8.62 17.73 13.18
CA ASP A 156 8.90 18.09 14.57
C ASP A 156 7.64 18.58 15.29
N LEU A 157 6.62 19.07 14.57
CA LEU A 157 5.35 19.49 15.14
C LEU A 157 4.36 18.34 15.21
N HIS A 158 3.86 18.07 16.41
CA HIS A 158 2.86 17.03 16.67
C HIS A 158 1.64 17.64 17.37
N PRO A 159 0.42 17.27 16.94
CA PRO A 159 -0.79 17.72 17.60
C PRO A 159 -0.88 17.08 18.99
N ILE A 160 -1.20 17.89 19.99
CA ILE A 160 -1.36 17.45 21.37
C ILE A 160 -2.66 17.99 21.95
N LEU A 161 -3.38 17.16 22.70
CA LEU A 161 -4.58 17.58 23.40
C LEU A 161 -4.24 18.32 24.68
N ARG A 162 -4.80 19.53 24.84
CA ARG A 162 -4.79 20.29 26.09
C ARG A 162 -6.19 20.66 26.53
N ARG A 163 -6.36 20.89 27.84
CA ARG A 163 -7.63 21.40 28.38
C ARG A 163 -8.00 22.72 27.70
N GLY A 164 -9.23 22.79 27.23
CA GLY A 164 -9.82 23.94 26.58
C GLY A 164 -10.83 24.67 27.46
N SER A 165 -11.41 25.72 26.91
CA SER A 165 -12.58 26.40 27.47
C SER A 165 -13.85 25.57 27.27
N ALA A 166 -14.96 25.95 27.93
CA ALA A 166 -16.24 25.25 27.81
C ALA A 166 -16.82 25.27 26.37
N GLY A 167 -16.35 26.16 25.49
CA GLY A 167 -16.74 26.22 24.09
C GLY A 167 -15.82 25.48 23.14
N ASP A 168 -14.67 24.99 23.62
CA ASP A 168 -13.68 24.33 22.75
C ASP A 168 -14.11 22.88 22.50
N VAL A 169 -13.98 22.44 21.25
CA VAL A 169 -14.33 21.08 20.82
C VAL A 169 -13.29 20.58 19.83
N VAL A 170 -12.83 19.34 20.04
CA VAL A 170 -11.95 18.64 19.09
C VAL A 170 -12.76 17.61 18.32
N GLU A 171 -12.80 17.74 17.00
CA GLU A 171 -13.40 16.76 16.11
C GLU A 171 -12.47 15.56 15.89
N GLY A 172 -13.04 14.37 15.79
CA GLY A 172 -12.29 13.15 15.56
C GLY A 172 -13.19 11.94 15.37
N VAL A 173 -12.71 10.78 15.82
CA VAL A 173 -13.45 9.53 15.70
C VAL A 173 -13.29 8.67 16.96
N ALA A 174 -14.32 7.90 17.28
CA ALA A 174 -14.29 6.85 18.27
C ALA A 174 -14.06 5.48 17.60
N LEU A 175 -12.92 4.87 17.88
CA LEU A 175 -12.59 3.51 17.49
C LEU A 175 -13.14 2.53 18.53
N THR A 176 -13.86 1.51 18.08
CA THR A 176 -14.42 0.45 18.94
C THR A 176 -13.49 -0.77 18.93
N LEU A 177 -12.77 -0.97 20.03
CA LEU A 177 -11.82 -2.06 20.19
C LEU A 177 -12.48 -3.22 20.95
N GLY A 178 -12.62 -4.36 20.28
CA GLY A 178 -13.27 -5.55 20.85
C GLY A 178 -12.34 -6.43 21.69
N TYR A 179 -11.06 -6.08 21.80
CA TYR A 179 -10.06 -6.90 22.46
C TYR A 179 -9.05 -6.06 23.25
N GLU A 180 -8.66 -6.54 24.44
CA GLU A 180 -7.67 -5.89 25.31
C GLU A 180 -6.31 -5.67 24.61
N TRP A 181 -5.87 -6.63 23.78
CA TRP A 181 -4.60 -6.50 23.06
C TRP A 181 -4.62 -5.34 22.04
N GLN A 182 -5.78 -4.99 21.49
CA GLN A 182 -5.87 -3.83 20.59
C GLN A 182 -5.63 -2.55 21.38
N LEU A 183 -6.19 -2.46 22.58
CA LEU A 183 -5.96 -1.34 23.47
C LEU A 183 -4.46 -1.24 23.85
N ARG A 184 -3.82 -2.36 24.19
CA ARG A 184 -2.35 -2.42 24.42
C ARG A 184 -1.52 -2.08 23.18
N ALA A 185 -2.00 -2.41 21.98
CA ALA A 185 -1.33 -2.05 20.74
C ALA A 185 -1.39 -0.53 20.49
N VAL A 186 -2.51 0.11 20.85
CA VAL A 186 -2.59 1.58 20.86
C VAL A 186 -1.67 2.17 21.93
N ASP A 187 -1.64 1.59 23.15
CA ASP A 187 -0.70 2.03 24.20
C ASP A 187 0.77 1.96 23.73
N GLY A 188 1.13 0.95 22.94
CA GLY A 188 2.49 0.82 22.38
C GLY A 188 2.76 1.74 21.19
N TYR A 189 1.72 2.21 20.50
CA TYR A 189 1.81 3.17 19.40
C TYR A 189 1.98 4.60 19.91
N GLU A 190 1.19 4.95 20.92
CA GLU A 190 1.21 6.25 21.60
C GLU A 190 2.28 6.22 22.71
N VAL A 191 3.55 6.35 22.29
CA VAL A 191 4.79 6.27 23.11
C VAL A 191 4.71 6.93 24.50
N ALA A 192 5.70 6.67 25.36
CA ALA A 192 5.72 7.02 26.79
C ALA A 192 5.37 8.47 27.17
N ASP A 193 5.43 9.41 26.24
CA ASP A 193 5.06 10.82 26.44
C ASP A 193 3.54 11.06 26.50
N TYR A 194 2.73 10.04 26.21
CA TYR A 194 1.28 10.11 26.26
C TYR A 194 0.69 9.30 27.40
N GLN A 195 -0.24 9.91 28.15
CA GLN A 195 -1.00 9.24 29.19
C GLN A 195 -2.45 9.10 28.78
N ARG A 196 -3.00 7.91 29.05
CA ARG A 196 -4.37 7.55 28.68
C ARG A 196 -5.34 7.91 29.79
N ILE A 197 -6.31 8.78 29.48
CA ILE A 197 -7.37 9.21 30.42
C ILE A 197 -8.75 8.84 29.89
N ARG A 198 -9.74 8.69 30.80
CA ARG A 198 -11.15 8.53 30.39
C ARG A 198 -11.80 9.89 30.20
N VAL A 199 -12.51 10.03 29.10
CA VAL A 199 -13.30 11.22 28.75
C VAL A 199 -14.70 10.82 28.33
N THR A 200 -15.62 11.78 28.41
CA THR A 200 -16.97 11.69 27.84
C THR A 200 -16.99 12.45 26.53
N LEU A 201 -17.38 11.77 25.46
CA LEU A 201 -17.50 12.37 24.13
C LEU A 201 -18.83 13.12 23.99
N ALA A 202 -18.97 13.92 22.94
CA ALA A 202 -20.20 14.66 22.63
C ALA A 202 -21.40 13.73 22.44
N SER A 203 -21.18 12.49 21.97
CA SER A 203 -22.19 11.43 21.91
C SER A 203 -22.67 10.92 23.27
N GLY A 204 -22.01 11.30 24.38
CA GLY A 204 -22.27 10.79 25.73
C GLY A 204 -21.57 9.47 26.04
N TRP A 205 -20.83 8.89 25.09
CA TRP A 205 -20.04 7.68 25.35
C TRP A 205 -18.75 7.98 26.11
N THR A 206 -18.38 7.07 27.00
CA THR A 206 -17.05 7.08 27.61
C THR A 206 -16.04 6.45 26.66
N ALA A 207 -14.94 7.16 26.42
CA ALA A 207 -13.81 6.71 25.63
C ALA A 207 -12.50 7.01 26.33
N TRP A 208 -11.46 6.25 25.96
CA TRP A 208 -10.08 6.58 26.27
C TRP A 208 -9.55 7.59 25.27
N VAL A 209 -8.73 8.53 25.74
CA VAL A 209 -7.98 9.45 24.89
C VAL A 209 -6.55 9.54 25.39
N TYR A 210 -5.62 9.75 24.47
CA TYR A 210 -4.20 9.96 24.77
C TYR A 210 -3.91 11.45 24.78
N VAL A 211 -3.48 11.92 25.95
CA VAL A 211 -3.12 13.31 26.21
C VAL A 211 -1.65 13.36 26.62
N ALA A 212 -1.08 14.56 26.60
CA ALA A 212 0.26 14.79 27.11
C ALA A 212 0.41 14.31 28.56
N ALA A 213 1.54 13.69 28.91
CA ALA A 213 1.78 13.24 30.29
C ALA A 213 1.75 14.37 31.34
N ASP A 214 1.98 15.63 30.95
CA ASP A 214 1.86 16.81 31.82
C ASP A 214 0.40 17.25 32.06
N GLU A 215 -0.57 16.68 31.36
CA GLU A 215 -1.99 17.06 31.38
C GLU A 215 -2.93 15.97 31.97
N ALA A 216 -2.35 14.89 32.48
CA ALA A 216 -3.08 13.66 32.82
C ALA A 216 -3.43 13.46 34.30
#